data_AF-A0A3D4NQ20-F1
#
_entry.id   AF-A0A3D4NQ20-F1
#
_cell.length_a   1.000
_cell.length_b   1.000
_cell.length_c   1.000
_cell.angle_alpha   90.00
_cell.angle_beta   90.00
_cell.angle_gamma   90.00
#
_symmetry.space_group_name_H-M   'P 1'
#
loop_
_entity.id
_entity.type
_entity.pdbx_description
1 polymer ?
#
loop_
_entity_poly.entity_id
_entity_poly.type
_entity_poly.pdbx_seq_one_letter_code
_entity_poly.pdbx_strand_id
1 'polypeptide(L)'
;MARFPVTANPLDDPFYYLNNFMQVLDWLEHRYADVLSVEEQGFIRDFNRLPRQSRALLVRMVMRKGVHFRASKLHYVEIGDIASAARPLLELGWLDEQAPLLIEALFEVLLKAEVLQCFGAAIEQPKGKKTDWLPALSQQFPGAQGFSHWCAQLDDRLFSLTIMGLCDRLRLMFFGNLYQDWSEFVLADLGIFTYEKVEFCADSRGLRSREDVDACVFLHDCQQRFEAGEALAGIVEQVNGVALSNPWLQRRRDKLLFQIGQYCERTADFATALGIYRECAWPGARLRLIRVLERCGEYQLALDLACHAE
;
A
#
# COMPACT_ATOMS: atom_id res chain seq x y z
N MET A 1 -9.45 -27.90 19.03
CA MET A 1 -10.35 -27.83 17.86
C MET A 1 -11.73 -27.36 18.30
N ALA A 2 -11.94 -26.04 18.32
CA ALA A 2 -13.29 -25.50 18.50
C ALA A 2 -14.03 -25.62 17.16
N ARG A 3 -15.16 -26.33 17.15
CA ARG A 3 -16.04 -26.43 15.99
C ARG A 3 -16.78 -25.11 15.85
N PHE A 4 -16.36 -24.28 14.89
CA PHE A 4 -17.16 -23.15 14.44
C PHE A 4 -18.41 -23.68 13.73
N PRO A 5 -19.59 -23.06 13.93
CA PRO A 5 -20.76 -23.42 13.14
C PRO A 5 -20.46 -23.08 11.68
N VAL A 6 -20.47 -24.11 10.83
CA VAL A 6 -20.35 -23.94 9.38
C VAL A 6 -21.64 -23.27 8.90
N THR A 7 -21.60 -21.96 8.68
CA THR A 7 -22.62 -21.28 7.88
C THR A 7 -22.50 -21.81 6.45
N ALA A 8 -23.62 -22.16 5.83
CA ALA A 8 -23.63 -22.75 4.48
C ALA A 8 -23.08 -21.79 3.42
N ASN A 9 -23.15 -20.48 3.69
CA ASN A 9 -22.44 -19.42 2.98
C ASN A 9 -21.65 -18.58 4.01
N PRO A 10 -20.32 -18.49 3.93
CA PRO A 10 -19.49 -17.66 4.82
C PRO A 10 -19.96 -16.20 4.90
N LEU A 11 -20.60 -15.69 3.84
CA LEU A 11 -21.10 -14.33 3.73
C LEU A 11 -22.39 -14.06 4.51
N ASP A 12 -23.06 -15.10 5.01
CA ASP A 12 -24.24 -14.93 5.85
C ASP A 12 -23.87 -14.40 7.26
N ASP A 13 -22.61 -14.55 7.68
CA ASP A 13 -22.10 -13.89 8.88
C ASP A 13 -21.78 -12.42 8.54
N PRO A 14 -22.43 -11.42 9.17
CA PRO A 14 -22.11 -10.01 8.92
C PRO A 14 -20.65 -9.65 9.23
N PHE A 15 -19.91 -10.50 9.97
CA PHE A 15 -18.49 -10.34 10.27
C PHE A 15 -17.57 -11.21 9.40
N TYR A 16 -18.01 -11.74 8.25
CA TYR A 16 -17.18 -12.59 7.38
C TYR A 16 -15.78 -12.00 7.12
N TYR A 17 -15.70 -10.69 6.89
CA TYR A 17 -14.45 -9.98 6.62
C TYR A 17 -13.50 -9.98 7.82
N LEU A 18 -14.04 -9.92 9.05
CA LEU A 18 -13.25 -10.02 10.27
C LEU A 18 -12.74 -11.45 10.45
N ASN A 19 -13.57 -12.46 10.16
CA ASN A 19 -13.17 -13.86 10.24
C ASN A 19 -12.03 -14.15 9.23
N ASN A 20 -12.11 -13.62 8.02
CA ASN A 20 -11.07 -13.77 6.99
C ASN A 20 -9.77 -13.10 7.42
N PHE A 21 -9.84 -11.89 7.99
CA PHE A 21 -8.67 -11.22 8.54
C PHE A 21 -8.04 -12.01 9.70
N MET A 22 -8.84 -12.57 10.61
CA MET A 22 -8.34 -13.42 11.69
C MET A 22 -7.66 -14.68 11.17
N GLN A 23 -8.20 -15.32 10.12
CA GLN A 23 -7.54 -16.47 9.49
C GLN A 23 -6.17 -16.12 8.91
N VAL A 24 -6.01 -14.92 8.35
CA VAL A 24 -4.71 -14.41 7.90
C VAL A 24 -3.74 -14.28 9.07
N LEU A 25 -4.17 -13.65 10.16
CA LEU A 25 -3.32 -13.46 11.34
C LEU A 25 -2.88 -14.81 11.92
N ASP A 26 -3.81 -15.75 12.07
CA ASP A 26 -3.51 -17.10 12.52
C ASP A 26 -2.51 -17.77 11.58
N TRP A 27 -2.71 -17.68 10.26
CA TRP A 27 -1.79 -18.27 9.28
C TRP A 27 -0.37 -17.68 9.40
N LEU A 28 -0.26 -16.36 9.56
CA LEU A 28 1.01 -15.66 9.73
C LEU A 28 1.70 -16.05 11.04
N GLU A 29 0.98 -16.15 12.15
CA GLU A 29 1.54 -16.64 13.43
C GLU A 29 2.06 -18.08 13.30
N HIS A 30 1.42 -18.93 12.50
CA HIS A 30 1.88 -20.32 12.33
C HIS A 30 3.05 -20.48 11.34
N ARG A 31 3.13 -19.64 10.30
CA ARG A 31 4.09 -19.81 9.18
C ARG A 31 5.25 -18.82 9.18
N TYR A 32 5.06 -17.67 9.81
CA TYR A 32 6.00 -16.54 9.81
C TYR A 32 6.37 -16.10 11.23
N ALA A 33 6.09 -16.89 12.29
CA ALA A 33 6.45 -16.54 13.67
C ALA A 33 7.91 -16.11 13.84
N ASP A 34 8.83 -16.75 13.14
CA ASP A 34 10.28 -16.46 13.17
C ASP A 34 10.68 -15.23 12.32
N VAL A 35 9.77 -14.73 11.48
CA VAL A 35 9.98 -13.59 10.58
C VAL A 35 9.27 -12.32 11.11
N LEU A 36 8.17 -12.48 11.83
CA LEU A 36 7.40 -11.37 12.42
C LEU A 36 8.27 -10.58 13.40
N SER A 37 8.23 -9.26 13.28
CA SER A 37 8.88 -8.36 14.22
C SER A 37 8.18 -8.36 15.60
N VAL A 38 8.85 -7.85 16.63
CA VAL A 38 8.26 -7.69 17.97
C VAL A 38 7.00 -6.81 17.93
N GLU A 39 7.01 -5.79 17.08
CA GLU A 39 5.87 -4.88 16.86
C GLU A 39 4.70 -5.62 16.21
N GLU A 40 4.95 -6.40 15.16
CA GLU A 40 3.92 -7.17 14.45
C GLU A 40 3.30 -8.25 15.35
N GLN A 41 4.14 -8.95 16.13
CA GLN A 41 3.67 -9.89 17.15
C GLN A 41 2.85 -9.18 18.24
N GLY A 42 3.26 -7.96 18.63
CA GLY A 42 2.51 -7.10 19.55
C GLY A 42 1.12 -6.76 19.02
N PHE A 43 1.06 -6.30 17.78
CA PHE A 43 -0.18 -6.00 17.07
C PHE A 43 -1.14 -7.20 17.08
N ILE A 44 -0.69 -8.40 16.72
CA ILE A 44 -1.57 -9.58 16.66
C ILE A 44 -2.12 -9.93 18.05
N ARG A 45 -1.27 -9.89 19.10
CA ARG A 45 -1.71 -10.12 20.49
C ARG A 45 -2.74 -9.10 20.94
N ASP A 46 -2.49 -7.82 20.71
CA ASP A 46 -3.38 -6.74 21.15
C ASP A 46 -4.68 -6.73 20.34
N PHE A 47 -4.61 -7.04 19.04
CA PHE A 47 -5.78 -7.17 18.17
C PHE A 47 -6.72 -8.25 18.72
N ASN A 48 -6.18 -9.41 19.08
CA ASN A 48 -6.97 -10.52 19.63
C ASN A 48 -7.63 -10.21 20.98
N ARG A 49 -7.13 -9.22 21.74
CA ARG A 49 -7.70 -8.78 23.01
C ARG A 49 -8.80 -7.73 22.85
N LEU A 50 -8.91 -7.09 21.69
CA LEU A 50 -9.89 -6.04 21.45
C LEU A 50 -11.34 -6.58 21.42
N PRO A 51 -12.32 -5.74 21.83
CA PRO A 51 -13.73 -6.02 21.59
C PRO A 51 -14.00 -6.33 20.12
N ARG A 52 -14.96 -7.23 19.84
CA ARG A 52 -15.27 -7.67 18.47
C ARG A 52 -15.61 -6.48 17.56
N GLN A 53 -16.36 -5.50 18.07
CA GLN A 53 -16.76 -4.29 17.35
C GLN A 53 -15.56 -3.42 16.98
N SER A 54 -14.58 -3.27 17.88
CA SER A 54 -13.35 -2.52 17.60
C SER A 54 -12.48 -3.22 16.56
N ARG A 55 -12.32 -4.54 16.66
CA ARG A 55 -11.64 -5.33 15.62
C ARG A 55 -12.33 -5.18 14.27
N ALA A 56 -13.64 -5.33 14.25
CA ALA A 56 -14.45 -5.20 13.04
C ALA A 56 -14.33 -3.81 12.41
N LEU A 57 -14.35 -2.74 13.21
CA LEU A 57 -14.14 -1.38 12.74
C LEU A 57 -12.77 -1.21 12.11
N LEU A 58 -11.71 -1.70 12.78
CA LEU A 58 -10.37 -1.62 12.23
C LEU A 58 -10.27 -2.31 10.87
N VAL A 59 -10.75 -3.56 10.77
CA VAL A 59 -10.69 -4.30 9.50
C VAL A 59 -11.49 -3.61 8.41
N ARG A 60 -12.68 -3.06 8.72
CA ARG A 60 -13.45 -2.25 7.75
C ARG A 60 -12.65 -1.06 7.22
N MET A 61 -11.92 -0.37 8.09
CA MET A 61 -11.11 0.78 7.69
C MET A 61 -9.88 0.33 6.88
N VAL A 62 -9.18 -0.72 7.29
CA VAL A 62 -8.02 -1.29 6.60
C VAL A 62 -8.37 -1.78 5.19
N MET A 63 -9.57 -2.34 4.99
CA MET A 63 -10.01 -2.82 3.69
C MET A 63 -10.53 -1.73 2.75
N ARG A 64 -10.75 -0.50 3.24
CA ARG A 64 -11.24 0.61 2.42
C ARG A 64 -10.07 1.40 1.84
N LYS A 65 -10.29 2.00 0.67
CA LYS A 65 -9.33 2.92 0.07
C LYS A 65 -9.13 4.14 0.95
N GLY A 66 -7.86 4.52 1.15
CA GLY A 66 -7.44 5.70 1.91
C GLY A 66 -7.16 5.38 3.38
N VAL A 67 -6.65 6.38 4.11
CA VAL A 67 -6.29 6.25 5.53
C VAL A 67 -7.08 7.18 6.44
N HIS A 68 -7.83 8.13 5.88
CA HIS A 68 -8.63 9.11 6.63
C HIS A 68 -10.12 8.83 6.43
N PHE A 69 -10.84 8.69 7.54
CA PHE A 69 -12.26 8.33 7.53
C PHE A 69 -13.05 9.24 8.46
N ARG A 70 -14.08 9.88 7.91
CA ARG A 70 -15.03 10.63 8.70
C ARG A 70 -15.90 9.68 9.52
N ALA A 71 -16.07 9.96 10.80
CA ALA A 71 -16.92 9.19 11.70
C ALA A 71 -18.36 9.13 11.17
N SER A 72 -18.89 10.25 10.68
CA SER A 72 -20.21 10.33 10.04
C SER A 72 -20.38 9.52 8.74
N LYS A 73 -19.30 8.93 8.21
CA LYS A 73 -19.31 8.11 6.98
C LYS A 73 -18.98 6.64 7.25
N LEU A 74 -18.84 6.27 8.52
CA LEU A 74 -18.68 4.90 8.98
C LEU A 74 -20.05 4.46 9.52
N HIS A 75 -20.78 3.66 8.75
CA HIS A 75 -22.10 3.15 9.16
C HIS A 75 -22.16 1.66 8.89
N TYR A 76 -22.08 0.88 9.97
CA TYR A 76 -22.07 -0.58 9.94
C TYR A 76 -22.99 -1.09 11.04
N VAL A 77 -24.09 -1.73 10.65
CA VAL A 77 -25.14 -2.18 11.59
C VAL A 77 -24.56 -3.17 12.61
N GLU A 78 -23.66 -4.04 12.15
CA GLU A 78 -23.00 -5.05 12.95
C GLU A 78 -21.99 -4.48 13.98
N ILE A 79 -21.45 -3.28 13.73
CA ILE A 79 -20.51 -2.60 14.64
C ILE A 79 -21.27 -1.75 15.67
N GLY A 80 -22.38 -1.13 15.25
CA GLY A 80 -23.15 -0.23 16.11
C GLY A 80 -22.50 1.14 16.24
N ASP A 81 -22.36 1.64 17.48
CA ASP A 81 -21.79 2.97 17.73
C ASP A 81 -20.29 3.02 17.41
N ILE A 82 -19.94 3.78 16.37
CA ILE A 82 -18.56 3.93 15.88
C ILE A 82 -17.69 4.64 16.91
N ALA A 83 -18.21 5.64 17.62
CA ALA A 83 -17.43 6.36 18.62
C ALA A 83 -16.93 5.42 19.73
N SER A 84 -17.83 4.56 20.24
CA SER A 84 -17.49 3.52 21.22
C SER A 84 -16.55 2.47 20.64
N ALA A 85 -16.79 2.00 19.41
CA ALA A 85 -15.94 0.99 18.76
C ALA A 85 -14.52 1.52 18.46
N ALA A 86 -14.37 2.81 18.15
CA ALA A 86 -13.09 3.45 17.87
C ALA A 86 -12.24 3.71 19.13
N ARG A 87 -12.86 3.89 20.31
CA ARG A 87 -12.13 4.26 21.54
C ARG A 87 -10.95 3.33 21.87
N PRO A 88 -11.08 1.99 21.88
CA PRO A 88 -9.94 1.11 22.14
C PRO A 88 -8.83 1.22 21.08
N LEU A 89 -9.18 1.56 19.84
CA LEU A 89 -8.22 1.74 18.75
C LEU A 89 -7.45 3.06 18.91
N LEU A 90 -8.10 4.10 19.42
CA LEU A 90 -7.48 5.38 19.78
C LEU A 90 -6.52 5.21 20.97
N GLU A 91 -6.92 4.45 21.99
CA GLU A 91 -6.09 4.16 23.17
C GLU A 91 -4.81 3.40 22.81
N LEU A 92 -4.87 2.52 21.80
CA LEU A 92 -3.70 1.81 21.25
C LEU A 92 -2.90 2.65 20.23
N GLY A 93 -3.38 3.85 19.88
CA GLY A 93 -2.75 4.70 18.86
C GLY A 93 -2.85 4.16 17.44
N TRP A 94 -3.76 3.21 17.17
CA TRP A 94 -4.01 2.67 15.81
C TRP A 94 -4.90 3.58 14.97
N LEU A 95 -5.69 4.41 15.66
CA LEU A 95 -6.37 5.56 15.10
C LEU A 95 -5.81 6.84 15.72
N ASP A 96 -5.78 7.90 14.94
CA ASP A 96 -5.44 9.25 15.38
C ASP A 96 -6.46 10.28 14.87
N GLU A 97 -6.98 11.09 15.78
CA GLU A 97 -7.90 12.20 15.47
C GLU A 97 -7.21 13.56 15.32
N GLN A 98 -5.96 13.65 15.77
CA GLN A 98 -5.14 14.85 15.72
C GLN A 98 -4.03 14.75 14.67
N ALA A 99 -4.10 13.76 13.79
CA ALA A 99 -3.16 13.58 12.70
C ALA A 99 -3.02 14.89 11.91
N PRO A 100 -1.79 15.36 11.65
CA PRO A 100 -1.58 16.59 10.89
C PRO A 100 -1.94 16.35 9.41
N LEU A 101 -2.90 17.14 8.92
CA LEU A 101 -3.40 17.05 7.55
C LEU A 101 -3.02 18.31 6.78
N LEU A 102 -2.51 18.11 5.57
CA LEU A 102 -2.49 19.15 4.54
C LEU A 102 -3.89 19.28 3.92
N ILE A 103 -4.14 20.41 3.26
CA ILE A 103 -5.46 20.71 2.69
C ILE A 103 -5.88 19.73 1.59
N GLU A 104 -4.91 19.16 0.87
CA GLU A 104 -5.11 18.12 -0.15
C GLU A 104 -5.81 16.89 0.46
N ALA A 105 -5.42 16.47 1.66
CA ALA A 105 -6.03 15.34 2.35
C ALA A 105 -7.49 15.64 2.75
N LEU A 106 -7.81 16.89 3.11
CA LEU A 106 -9.19 17.31 3.38
C LEU A 106 -10.05 17.23 2.11
N PHE A 107 -9.45 17.52 0.96
CA PHE A 107 -10.13 17.41 -0.32
C PHE A 107 -10.43 15.97 -0.72
N GLU A 108 -9.86 14.96 -0.09
CA GLU A 108 -10.28 13.58 -0.30
C GLU A 108 -11.50 13.19 0.55
N VAL A 109 -11.71 13.84 1.71
CA VAL A 109 -12.73 13.43 2.69
C VAL A 109 -13.93 14.38 2.82
N LEU A 110 -13.79 15.64 2.40
CA LEU A 110 -14.87 16.64 2.45
C LEU A 110 -15.71 16.61 1.19
N LEU A 111 -16.99 16.96 1.32
CA LEU A 111 -17.86 17.28 0.19
C LEU A 111 -17.61 18.70 -0.29
N LYS A 112 -18.00 19.01 -1.53
CA LYS A 112 -17.85 20.36 -2.11
C LYS A 112 -18.49 21.45 -1.23
N ALA A 113 -19.69 21.19 -0.71
CA ALA A 113 -20.39 22.13 0.17
C ALA A 113 -19.67 22.35 1.50
N GLU A 114 -19.04 21.32 2.05
CA GLU A 114 -18.29 21.40 3.30
C GLU A 114 -16.97 22.17 3.09
N VAL A 115 -16.30 22.00 1.94
CA VAL A 115 -15.15 22.84 1.56
C VAL A 115 -15.56 24.31 1.47
N LEU A 116 -16.70 24.63 0.87
CA LEU A 116 -17.21 26.00 0.84
C LEU A 116 -17.55 26.53 2.24
N GLN A 117 -18.08 25.69 3.11
CA GLN A 117 -18.41 26.09 4.48
C GLN A 117 -17.15 26.43 5.29
N CYS A 118 -16.08 25.64 5.15
CA CYS A 118 -14.84 25.83 5.92
C CYS A 118 -13.92 26.91 5.29
N PHE A 119 -13.85 26.97 3.96
CA PHE A 119 -12.87 27.77 3.22
C PHE A 119 -13.49 28.84 2.32
N GLY A 120 -14.80 29.08 2.41
CA GLY A 120 -15.52 29.97 1.49
C GLY A 120 -14.96 31.40 1.42
N ALA A 121 -14.42 31.92 2.51
CA ALA A 121 -13.78 33.24 2.53
C ALA A 121 -12.49 33.33 1.69
N ALA A 122 -11.87 32.19 1.40
CA ALA A 122 -10.66 32.06 0.58
C ALA A 122 -10.96 31.60 -0.87
N ILE A 123 -12.23 31.43 -1.24
CA ILE A 123 -12.64 30.93 -2.56
C ILE A 123 -13.26 32.07 -3.38
N GLU A 124 -12.53 32.52 -4.41
CA GLU A 124 -12.98 33.61 -5.30
C GLU A 124 -14.19 33.22 -6.17
N GLN A 125 -14.24 31.96 -6.62
CA GLN A 125 -15.34 31.44 -7.46
C GLN A 125 -16.09 30.29 -6.77
N PRO A 126 -17.06 30.59 -5.88
CA PRO A 126 -17.79 29.58 -5.11
C PRO A 126 -18.61 28.59 -5.96
N LYS A 127 -18.92 28.94 -7.22
CA LYS A 127 -19.63 28.06 -8.16
C LYS A 127 -18.69 27.11 -8.93
N GLY A 128 -17.38 27.32 -8.88
CA GLY A 128 -16.36 26.51 -9.57
C GLY A 128 -16.34 25.05 -9.13
N LYS A 129 -15.55 24.19 -9.77
CA LYS A 129 -15.42 22.79 -9.32
C LYS A 129 -14.55 22.74 -8.07
N LYS A 130 -14.78 21.73 -7.23
CA LYS A 130 -13.99 21.52 -6.01
C LYS A 130 -12.50 21.46 -6.34
N THR A 131 -12.11 20.67 -7.34
CA THR A 131 -10.71 20.50 -7.79
C THR A 131 -10.04 21.81 -8.20
N ASP A 132 -10.81 22.78 -8.73
CA ASP A 132 -10.26 24.03 -9.24
C ASP A 132 -9.84 24.97 -8.10
N TRP A 133 -10.37 24.77 -6.89
CA TRP A 133 -10.02 25.56 -5.71
C TRP A 133 -8.73 25.09 -5.05
N LEU A 134 -8.37 23.81 -5.21
CA LEU A 134 -7.28 23.19 -4.46
C LEU A 134 -5.93 23.92 -4.66
N PRO A 135 -5.51 24.31 -5.88
CA PRO A 135 -4.20 24.95 -6.07
C PRO A 135 -4.07 26.27 -5.29
N ALA A 136 -5.09 27.12 -5.34
CA ALA A 136 -5.09 28.41 -4.64
C ALA A 136 -5.11 28.23 -3.11
N LEU A 137 -5.96 27.33 -2.62
CA LEU A 137 -6.03 27.05 -1.18
C LEU A 137 -4.74 26.42 -0.66
N SER A 138 -4.11 25.52 -1.41
CA SER A 138 -2.84 24.88 -1.01
C SER A 138 -1.70 25.90 -0.91
N GLN A 139 -1.68 26.90 -1.78
CA GLN A 139 -0.72 28.01 -1.68
C GLN A 139 -0.98 28.92 -0.47
N GLN A 140 -2.25 29.20 -0.17
CA GLN A 140 -2.63 30.06 0.95
C GLN A 140 -2.46 29.38 2.31
N PHE A 141 -2.61 28.05 2.35
CA PHE A 141 -2.64 27.24 3.56
C PHE A 141 -1.61 26.08 3.52
N PRO A 142 -0.30 26.38 3.53
CA PRO A 142 0.74 25.37 3.32
C PRO A 142 1.04 24.48 4.55
N GLY A 143 0.62 24.90 5.76
CA GLY A 143 0.91 24.17 6.99
C GLY A 143 -0.06 23.02 7.25
N ALA A 144 0.41 21.94 7.87
CA ALA A 144 -0.46 20.84 8.28
C ALA A 144 -1.11 21.10 9.65
N GLN A 145 -2.38 20.71 9.82
CA GLN A 145 -3.14 20.87 11.07
C GLN A 145 -4.13 19.72 11.27
N GLY A 146 -4.60 19.53 12.50
CA GLY A 146 -5.64 18.54 12.80
C GLY A 146 -6.99 18.91 12.17
N PHE A 147 -7.83 17.90 11.89
CA PHE A 147 -9.13 18.09 11.22
C PHE A 147 -10.04 19.11 11.94
N SER A 148 -10.08 19.08 13.27
CA SER A 148 -10.90 20.00 14.07
C SER A 148 -10.48 21.46 13.94
N HIS A 149 -9.20 21.74 13.65
CA HIS A 149 -8.70 23.10 13.44
C HIS A 149 -9.06 23.60 12.04
N TRP A 150 -8.93 22.72 11.04
CA TRP A 150 -9.33 23.04 9.68
C TRP A 150 -10.83 23.29 9.50
N CYS A 151 -11.62 22.43 10.13
CA CYS A 151 -13.06 22.34 9.89
C CYS A 151 -13.84 22.53 11.18
N ALA A 152 -13.49 23.54 11.97
CA ALA A 152 -14.13 23.84 13.26
C ALA A 152 -15.65 24.08 13.17
N GLN A 153 -16.16 24.41 11.97
CA GLN A 153 -17.59 24.60 11.72
C GLN A 153 -18.34 23.29 11.45
N LEU A 154 -17.64 22.16 11.28
CA LEU A 154 -18.24 20.85 11.07
C LEU A 154 -18.30 20.10 12.40
N ASP A 155 -19.50 19.65 12.77
CA ASP A 155 -19.70 18.72 13.88
C ASP A 155 -19.42 17.29 13.42
N ASP A 156 -18.15 16.99 13.16
CA ASP A 156 -17.69 15.67 12.72
C ASP A 156 -16.29 15.37 13.24
N ARG A 157 -15.95 14.09 13.22
CA ARG A 157 -14.64 13.57 13.66
C ARG A 157 -13.96 12.90 12.48
N LEU A 158 -12.64 12.98 12.43
CA LEU A 158 -11.84 12.28 11.42
C LEU A 158 -10.90 11.30 12.10
N PHE A 159 -11.04 10.02 11.77
CA PHE A 159 -10.11 8.98 12.20
C PHE A 159 -9.07 8.74 11.12
N SER A 160 -7.79 8.82 11.49
CA SER A 160 -6.67 8.50 10.61
C SER A 160 -6.03 7.18 11.05
N LEU A 161 -5.92 6.21 10.13
CA LEU A 161 -5.18 4.98 10.38
C LEU A 161 -3.69 5.26 10.45
N THR A 162 -3.05 4.84 11.54
CA THR A 162 -1.61 4.99 11.76
C THR A 162 -0.82 3.71 11.46
N ILE A 163 -1.53 2.57 11.37
CA ILE A 163 -0.94 1.23 11.26
C ILE A 163 -1.03 0.61 9.85
N MET A 164 -1.37 1.40 8.82
CA MET A 164 -1.55 0.85 7.47
C MET A 164 -0.27 0.16 6.94
N GLY A 165 0.91 0.73 7.21
CA GLY A 165 2.18 0.10 6.83
C GLY A 165 2.41 -1.27 7.47
N LEU A 166 1.95 -1.48 8.70
CA LEU A 166 1.97 -2.78 9.36
C LEU A 166 0.99 -3.75 8.69
N CYS A 167 -0.25 -3.30 8.44
CA CYS A 167 -1.26 -4.11 7.75
C CYS A 167 -0.80 -4.53 6.35
N ASP A 168 -0.16 -3.64 5.60
CA ASP A 168 0.41 -3.95 4.28
C ASP A 168 1.56 -4.94 4.36
N ARG A 169 2.40 -4.89 5.40
CA ARG A 169 3.43 -5.92 5.64
C ARG A 169 2.82 -7.29 5.89
N LEU A 170 1.78 -7.39 6.72
CA LEU A 170 1.05 -8.63 6.97
C LEU A 170 0.44 -9.17 5.66
N ARG A 171 -0.17 -8.28 4.87
CA ARG A 171 -0.73 -8.60 3.55
C ARG A 171 0.33 -9.13 2.58
N LEU A 172 1.48 -8.46 2.52
CA LEU A 172 2.61 -8.87 1.71
C LEU A 172 3.12 -10.26 2.12
N MET A 173 3.26 -10.54 3.42
CA MET A 173 3.73 -11.85 3.89
C MET A 173 2.72 -12.96 3.59
N PHE A 174 1.42 -12.66 3.61
CA PHE A 174 0.36 -13.61 3.31
C PHE A 174 0.28 -13.92 1.81
N PHE A 175 0.19 -12.91 0.95
CA PHE A 175 0.03 -13.11 -0.50
C PHE A 175 1.36 -13.24 -1.28
N GLY A 176 2.50 -12.89 -0.66
CA GLY A 176 3.78 -12.73 -1.34
C GLY A 176 3.84 -11.51 -2.27
N ASN A 177 2.81 -10.66 -2.27
CA ASN A 177 2.71 -9.46 -3.09
C ASN A 177 1.73 -8.43 -2.48
N LEU A 178 1.69 -7.24 -3.06
CA LEU A 178 0.83 -6.13 -2.61
C LEU A 178 -0.24 -5.74 -3.65
N TYR A 179 -0.41 -6.49 -4.73
CA TYR A 179 -1.52 -6.26 -5.68
C TYR A 179 -2.79 -7.02 -5.28
N GLN A 180 -2.64 -8.16 -4.59
CA GLN A 180 -3.76 -8.87 -3.98
C GLN A 180 -4.17 -8.21 -2.67
N ASP A 181 -5.46 -8.18 -2.42
CA ASP A 181 -6.03 -7.61 -1.21
C ASP A 181 -6.96 -8.60 -0.50
N TRP A 182 -7.51 -8.15 0.63
CA TRP A 182 -8.38 -8.95 1.47
C TRP A 182 -9.69 -9.38 0.78
N SER A 183 -10.04 -8.78 -0.36
CA SER A 183 -11.23 -9.17 -1.14
C SER A 183 -11.07 -10.52 -1.84
N GLU A 184 -9.84 -11.02 -2.01
CA GLU A 184 -9.57 -12.34 -2.61
C GLU A 184 -10.31 -13.47 -1.87
N PHE A 185 -10.41 -13.38 -0.54
CA PHE A 185 -11.19 -14.33 0.26
C PHE A 185 -12.67 -14.31 -0.11
N VAL A 186 -13.24 -13.13 -0.29
CA VAL A 186 -14.65 -12.94 -0.65
C VAL A 186 -14.91 -13.49 -2.06
N LEU A 187 -14.00 -13.22 -2.98
CA LEU A 187 -14.10 -13.70 -4.37
C LEU A 187 -13.96 -15.23 -4.45
N ALA A 188 -13.13 -15.83 -3.59
CA ALA A 188 -13.01 -17.27 -3.45
C ALA A 188 -14.26 -17.90 -2.79
N ASP A 189 -14.76 -17.32 -1.70
CA ASP A 189 -15.97 -17.79 -1.00
C ASP A 189 -17.22 -17.71 -1.88
N LEU A 190 -17.31 -16.71 -2.77
CA LEU A 190 -18.35 -16.58 -3.78
C LEU A 190 -18.21 -17.58 -4.95
N GLY A 191 -17.11 -18.32 -5.02
CA GLY A 191 -16.80 -19.21 -6.14
C GLY A 191 -16.44 -18.49 -7.44
N ILE A 192 -16.21 -17.18 -7.41
CA ILE A 192 -15.75 -16.39 -8.58
C ILE A 192 -14.32 -16.80 -8.93
N PHE A 193 -13.47 -16.98 -7.91
CA PHE A 193 -12.15 -17.55 -8.07
C PHE A 193 -12.09 -18.95 -7.44
N THR A 194 -11.62 -19.92 -8.21
CA THR A 194 -11.35 -21.27 -7.72
C THR A 194 -9.85 -21.49 -7.79
N TYR A 195 -9.22 -21.64 -6.63
CA TYR A 195 -7.79 -21.95 -6.52
C TYR A 195 -7.60 -23.45 -6.30
N GLU A 196 -6.57 -24.01 -6.94
CA GLU A 196 -6.16 -25.39 -6.73
C GLU A 196 -5.68 -25.58 -5.28
N LYS A 197 -6.12 -26.66 -4.62
CA LYS A 197 -5.71 -26.96 -3.25
C LYS A 197 -4.39 -27.71 -3.29
N VAL A 198 -3.29 -26.98 -3.20
CA VAL A 198 -1.94 -27.54 -3.14
C VAL A 198 -1.53 -27.71 -1.68
N GLU A 199 -1.02 -28.90 -1.33
CA GLU A 199 -0.39 -29.12 -0.02
C GLU A 199 1.01 -28.50 -0.01
N PHE A 200 1.25 -27.58 0.93
CA PHE A 200 2.53 -26.90 1.10
C PHE A 200 3.23 -27.37 2.39
N CYS A 201 4.55 -27.59 2.32
CA CYS A 201 5.37 -27.77 3.53
C CYS A 201 5.67 -26.42 4.21
N ALA A 202 6.16 -26.44 5.44
CA ALA A 202 6.49 -25.22 6.20
C ALA A 202 7.55 -24.35 5.49
N ASP A 203 8.43 -24.97 4.68
CA ASP A 203 9.49 -24.26 3.96
C ASP A 203 9.01 -23.58 2.66
N SER A 204 7.74 -23.79 2.28
CA SER A 204 7.15 -23.23 1.05
C SER A 204 6.73 -21.76 1.24
N ARG A 205 7.71 -20.88 1.52
CA ARG A 205 7.50 -19.44 1.62
C ARG A 205 8.48 -18.66 0.72
N GLY A 206 7.96 -17.64 0.04
CA GLY A 206 8.74 -16.79 -0.87
C GLY A 206 9.67 -15.81 -0.13
N LEU A 207 9.23 -15.32 1.03
CA LEU A 207 9.98 -14.46 1.94
C LEU A 207 10.44 -15.32 3.12
N ARG A 208 11.75 -15.52 3.29
CA ARG A 208 12.28 -16.53 4.22
C ARG A 208 12.79 -15.94 5.52
N SER A 209 13.11 -14.66 5.53
CA SER A 209 13.63 -13.92 6.68
C SER A 209 13.00 -12.55 6.78
N ARG A 210 13.31 -11.85 7.88
CA ARG A 210 12.85 -10.47 8.08
C ARG A 210 13.43 -9.53 7.03
N GLU A 211 14.69 -9.72 6.69
CA GLU A 211 15.39 -8.94 5.68
C GLU A 211 14.73 -9.08 4.30
N ASP A 212 14.20 -10.26 3.96
CA ASP A 212 13.45 -10.46 2.72
C ASP A 212 12.17 -9.60 2.70
N VAL A 213 11.42 -9.57 3.81
CA VAL A 213 10.19 -8.77 3.94
C VAL A 213 10.52 -7.29 3.81
N ASP A 214 11.53 -6.81 4.54
CA ASP A 214 11.96 -5.42 4.51
C ASP A 214 12.46 -5.00 3.12
N ALA A 215 13.25 -5.84 2.45
CA ALA A 215 13.69 -5.61 1.08
C ALA A 215 12.51 -5.56 0.09
N CYS A 216 11.50 -6.43 0.26
CA CYS A 216 10.33 -6.43 -0.61
C CYS A 216 9.48 -5.17 -0.44
N VAL A 217 9.30 -4.70 0.80
CA VAL A 217 8.61 -3.43 1.09
C VAL A 217 9.39 -2.26 0.51
N PHE A 218 10.71 -2.23 0.70
CA PHE A 218 11.59 -1.21 0.14
C PHE A 218 11.48 -1.13 -1.39
N LEU A 219 11.58 -2.26 -2.10
CA LEU A 219 11.43 -2.28 -3.56
C LEU A 219 10.05 -1.80 -4.01
N HIS A 220 9.00 -2.08 -3.23
CA HIS A 220 7.66 -1.57 -3.51
C HIS A 220 7.57 -0.05 -3.32
N ASP A 221 8.15 0.50 -2.26
CA ASP A 221 8.21 1.94 -2.03
C ASP A 221 8.97 2.67 -3.15
N CYS A 222 10.12 2.14 -3.56
CA CYS A 222 10.86 2.65 -4.72
C CYS A 222 9.99 2.66 -5.99
N GLN A 223 9.19 1.62 -6.21
CA GLN A 223 8.25 1.58 -7.33
C GLN A 223 7.16 2.64 -7.22
N GLN A 224 6.56 2.83 -6.04
CA GLN A 224 5.52 3.85 -5.83
C GLN A 224 6.08 5.27 -6.04
N ARG A 225 7.28 5.56 -5.53
CA ARG A 225 7.97 6.84 -5.74
C ARG A 225 8.29 7.11 -7.20
N PHE A 226 8.71 6.07 -7.93
CA PHE A 226 8.90 6.13 -9.37
C PHE A 226 7.58 6.44 -10.12
N GLU A 227 6.49 5.74 -9.78
CA GLU A 227 5.16 5.96 -10.38
C GLU A 227 4.59 7.34 -10.04
N ALA A 228 4.93 7.88 -8.87
CA ALA A 228 4.58 9.25 -8.45
C ALA A 228 5.41 10.34 -9.15
N GLY A 229 6.42 9.97 -9.95
CA GLY A 229 7.24 10.91 -10.73
C GLY A 229 8.40 11.55 -9.96
N GLU A 230 8.84 10.94 -8.86
CA GLU A 230 10.05 11.39 -8.15
C GLU A 230 11.31 11.24 -9.03
N ALA A 231 12.35 12.02 -8.72
CA ALA A 231 13.62 12.00 -9.45
C ALA A 231 14.29 10.61 -9.44
N LEU A 232 14.58 10.09 -10.63
CA LEU A 232 15.02 8.70 -10.81
C LEU A 232 16.40 8.40 -10.22
N ALA A 233 17.32 9.37 -10.22
CA ALA A 233 18.71 9.14 -9.82
C ALA A 233 18.81 8.57 -8.40
N GLY A 234 18.09 9.17 -7.44
CA GLY A 234 18.08 8.69 -6.06
C GLY A 234 17.40 7.33 -5.90
N ILE A 235 16.32 7.07 -6.65
CA ILE A 235 15.63 5.77 -6.64
C ILE A 235 16.56 4.68 -7.17
N VAL A 236 17.21 4.91 -8.32
CA VAL A 236 18.10 3.91 -8.95
C VAL A 236 19.30 3.61 -8.05
N GLU A 237 19.92 4.64 -7.46
CA GLU A 237 21.02 4.46 -6.50
C GLU A 237 20.60 3.59 -5.31
N GLN A 238 19.44 3.88 -4.72
CA GLN A 238 18.86 3.11 -3.61
C GLN A 238 18.57 1.66 -4.02
N VAL A 239 17.96 1.44 -5.19
CA VAL A 239 17.63 0.10 -5.70
C VAL A 239 18.87 -0.71 -6.04
N ASN A 240 19.96 -0.08 -6.52
CA ASN A 240 21.23 -0.77 -6.77
C ASN A 240 22.00 -1.08 -5.48
N GLY A 241 21.88 -0.23 -4.46
CA GLY A 241 22.55 -0.40 -3.18
C GLY A 241 21.98 -1.52 -2.28
N VAL A 242 20.78 -2.03 -2.58
CA VAL A 242 20.16 -3.08 -1.75
C VAL A 242 20.80 -4.45 -2.00
N ALA A 243 21.33 -5.05 -0.94
CA ALA A 243 21.88 -6.40 -0.98
C ALA A 243 20.76 -7.43 -0.89
N LEU A 244 20.64 -8.31 -1.90
CA LEU A 244 19.59 -9.33 -1.98
C LEU A 244 20.24 -10.70 -2.18
N SER A 245 19.98 -11.63 -1.27
CA SER A 245 20.38 -13.04 -1.41
C SER A 245 19.27 -13.91 -2.00
N ASN A 246 18.01 -13.47 -1.88
CA ASN A 246 16.84 -14.19 -2.38
C ASN A 246 16.67 -14.00 -3.90
N PRO A 247 16.73 -15.06 -4.72
CA PRO A 247 16.60 -14.95 -6.19
C PRO A 247 15.28 -14.34 -6.66
N TRP A 248 14.19 -14.56 -5.92
CA TRP A 248 12.89 -13.96 -6.25
C TRP A 248 12.92 -12.43 -6.08
N LEU A 249 13.59 -11.93 -5.04
CA LEU A 249 13.78 -10.49 -4.82
C LEU A 249 14.74 -9.86 -5.83
N GLN A 250 15.84 -10.56 -6.19
CA GLN A 250 16.74 -10.11 -7.26
C GLN A 250 15.96 -9.92 -8.56
N ARG A 251 15.15 -10.91 -8.94
CA ARG A 251 14.27 -10.81 -10.12
C ARG A 251 13.28 -9.66 -10.03
N ARG A 252 12.74 -9.36 -8.84
CA ARG A 252 11.86 -8.21 -8.61
C ARG A 252 12.60 -6.87 -8.77
N ARG A 253 13.80 -6.75 -8.21
CA ARG A 253 14.69 -5.58 -8.38
C ARG A 253 15.00 -5.35 -9.85
N ASP A 254 15.40 -6.40 -10.58
CA ASP A 254 15.76 -6.30 -11.98
C ASP A 254 14.56 -5.89 -12.85
N LYS A 255 13.36 -6.38 -12.52
CA LYS A 255 12.11 -5.93 -13.18
C LYS A 255 11.86 -4.43 -12.97
N LEU A 256 12.02 -3.94 -11.75
CA LEU A 256 11.84 -2.52 -11.42
C LEU A 256 12.84 -1.66 -12.20
N LEU A 257 14.13 -2.01 -12.13
CA LEU A 257 15.19 -1.34 -12.90
C LEU A 257 14.87 -1.34 -14.40
N PHE A 258 14.44 -2.49 -14.96
CA PHE A 258 14.03 -2.57 -16.36
C PHE A 258 12.90 -1.60 -16.71
N GLN A 259 11.87 -1.49 -15.86
CA GLN A 259 10.75 -0.55 -16.06
C GLN A 259 11.22 0.91 -16.00
N ILE A 260 12.12 1.24 -15.07
CA ILE A 260 12.73 2.58 -14.98
C ILE A 260 13.56 2.87 -16.24
N GLY A 261 14.37 1.92 -16.70
CA GLY A 261 15.14 2.04 -17.94
C GLY A 261 14.26 2.27 -19.17
N GLN A 262 13.10 1.60 -19.26
CA GLN A 262 12.12 1.84 -20.32
C GLN A 262 11.51 3.24 -20.24
N TYR A 263 11.28 3.75 -19.04
CA TYR A 263 10.81 5.12 -18.84
C TYR A 263 11.87 6.14 -19.27
N CYS A 264 13.13 5.99 -18.84
CA CYS A 264 14.25 6.84 -19.26
C CYS A 264 14.37 6.91 -20.80
N GLU A 265 14.19 5.77 -21.47
CA GLU A 265 14.23 5.73 -22.93
C GLU A 265 13.07 6.49 -23.59
N ARG A 266 11.87 6.46 -22.98
CA ARG A 266 10.71 7.23 -23.46
C ARG A 266 10.89 8.73 -23.25
N THR A 267 11.58 9.14 -22.19
CA THR A 267 11.90 10.54 -21.89
C THR A 267 13.20 11.02 -22.53
N ALA A 268 13.85 10.18 -23.33
CA ALA A 268 15.14 10.44 -24.00
C ALA A 268 16.33 10.69 -23.05
N ASP A 269 16.22 10.28 -21.79
CA ASP A 269 17.36 10.20 -20.86
C ASP A 269 18.15 8.90 -21.11
N PHE A 270 18.90 8.87 -22.21
CA PHE A 270 19.64 7.69 -22.60
C PHE A 270 20.82 7.36 -21.68
N ALA A 271 21.42 8.37 -21.04
CA ALA A 271 22.55 8.15 -20.13
C ALA A 271 22.13 7.27 -18.96
N THR A 272 21.02 7.59 -18.30
CA THR A 272 20.47 6.79 -17.20
C THR A 272 20.00 5.42 -17.70
N ALA A 273 19.33 5.36 -18.85
CA ALA A 273 18.89 4.08 -19.44
C ALA A 273 20.06 3.12 -19.71
N LEU A 274 21.17 3.62 -20.27
CA LEU A 274 22.39 2.83 -20.50
C LEU A 274 23.01 2.33 -19.19
N GLY A 275 23.08 3.18 -18.17
CA GLY A 275 23.57 2.81 -16.85
C GLY A 275 22.77 1.65 -16.27
N ILE A 276 21.44 1.75 -16.30
CA ILE A 276 20.54 0.71 -15.81
C ILE A 276 20.69 -0.59 -16.60
N TYR A 277 20.59 -0.56 -17.94
CA TYR A 277 20.55 -1.79 -18.72
C TYR A 277 21.87 -2.57 -18.73
N ARG A 278 23.00 -1.94 -18.40
CA ARG A 278 24.30 -2.63 -18.25
C ARG A 278 24.33 -3.58 -17.06
N GLU A 279 23.61 -3.26 -15.99
CA GLU A 279 23.62 -4.02 -14.73
C GLU A 279 22.33 -4.82 -14.51
N CYS A 280 21.32 -4.61 -15.37
CA CYS A 280 20.02 -5.26 -15.26
C CYS A 280 20.02 -6.67 -15.88
N ALA A 281 19.75 -7.69 -15.07
CA ALA A 281 19.63 -9.08 -15.52
C ALA A 281 18.21 -9.48 -15.98
N TRP A 282 17.28 -8.51 -16.13
CA TRP A 282 15.92 -8.80 -16.57
C TRP A 282 15.90 -9.26 -18.04
N PRO A 283 15.11 -10.30 -18.40
CA PRO A 283 15.00 -10.76 -19.79
C PRO A 283 14.64 -9.61 -20.75
N GLY A 284 15.51 -9.41 -21.76
CA GLY A 284 15.37 -8.34 -22.75
C GLY A 284 16.16 -7.05 -22.43
N ALA A 285 16.74 -6.89 -21.23
CA ALA A 285 17.57 -5.73 -20.89
C ALA A 285 18.75 -5.55 -21.85
N ARG A 286 19.46 -6.64 -22.20
CA ARG A 286 20.54 -6.62 -23.20
C ARG A 286 20.08 -6.11 -24.57
N LEU A 287 18.90 -6.54 -25.04
CA LEU A 287 18.36 -6.07 -26.32
C LEU A 287 18.02 -4.58 -26.27
N ARG A 288 17.48 -4.09 -25.14
CA ARG A 288 17.25 -2.66 -24.95
C ARG A 288 18.56 -1.88 -24.88
N LEU A 289 19.59 -2.40 -24.21
CA LEU A 289 20.93 -1.81 -24.17
C LEU A 289 21.49 -1.58 -25.58
N ILE A 290 21.45 -2.60 -26.45
CA ILE A 290 21.87 -2.49 -27.86
C ILE A 290 21.09 -1.38 -28.58
N ARG A 291 19.77 -1.33 -28.41
CA ARG A 291 18.91 -0.31 -29.06
C ARG A 291 19.18 1.09 -28.55
N VAL A 292 19.46 1.27 -27.26
CA VAL A 292 19.79 2.58 -26.71
C VAL A 292 21.18 3.02 -27.19
N LEU A 293 22.18 2.13 -27.25
CA LEU A 293 23.49 2.42 -27.83
C LEU A 293 23.38 2.90 -29.29
N GLU A 294 22.58 2.20 -30.09
CA GLU A 294 22.26 2.61 -31.47
C GLU A 294 21.64 4.01 -31.53
N ARG A 295 20.67 4.31 -30.65
CA ARG A 295 20.04 5.65 -30.57
C ARG A 295 21.00 6.75 -30.11
N CYS A 296 22.03 6.41 -29.33
CA CYS A 296 23.09 7.31 -28.91
C CYS A 296 24.17 7.53 -29.98
N GLY A 297 24.15 6.79 -31.10
CA GLY A 297 25.20 6.83 -32.12
C GLY A 297 26.42 5.96 -31.78
N GLU A 298 26.36 5.16 -30.72
CA GLU A 298 27.43 4.25 -30.27
C GLU A 298 27.38 2.92 -31.05
N TYR A 299 27.42 3.00 -32.37
CA TYR A 299 27.17 1.87 -33.26
C TYR A 299 28.15 0.71 -33.08
N GLN A 300 29.42 1.01 -32.81
CA GLN A 300 30.44 -0.03 -32.60
C GLN A 300 30.14 -0.82 -31.32
N LEU A 301 29.84 -0.14 -30.21
CA LEU A 301 29.46 -0.80 -28.95
C LEU A 301 28.17 -1.62 -29.09
N ALA A 302 27.19 -1.10 -29.84
CA ALA A 302 25.96 -1.84 -30.13
C ALA A 302 26.23 -3.13 -30.92
N LEU A 303 27.07 -3.06 -31.96
CA LEU A 303 27.46 -4.21 -32.77
C LEU A 303 28.27 -5.23 -31.97
N ASP A 304 29.28 -4.79 -31.22
CA ASP A 304 30.11 -5.65 -30.38
C ASP A 304 29.27 -6.40 -29.36
N LEU A 305 28.31 -5.70 -28.73
CA LEU A 305 27.40 -6.30 -27.79
C LEU A 305 26.47 -7.30 -28.49
N ALA A 306 25.94 -6.98 -29.68
CA ALA A 306 25.05 -7.87 -30.44
C ALA A 306 25.75 -9.17 -30.89
N CYS A 307 27.02 -9.09 -31.26
CA CYS A 307 27.84 -10.22 -31.71
C CYS A 307 28.31 -11.16 -30.58
N HIS A 308 28.33 -10.71 -29.32
CA HIS A 308 28.56 -11.60 -28.19
C HIS A 308 27.38 -12.58 -28.03
N ALA A 309 27.66 -13.89 -28.13
CA ALA A 309 26.67 -14.93 -27.85
C ALA A 309 26.44 -15.08 -26.33
N GLU A 310 25.22 -15.47 -25.94
CA GLU A 310 24.87 -15.91 -24.56
C GLU A 310 25.45 -17.29 -24.24
#